data_AF-A0AAD5YWI8-F1
#
_entry.id   AF-A0AAD5YWI8-F1
#
_cell.length_a   1.000
_cell.length_b   1.000
_cell.length_c   1.000
_cell.angle_alpha   90.00
_cell.angle_beta   90.00
_cell.angle_gamma   90.00
#
_symmetry.space_group_name_H-M   'P 1'
#
loop_
_entity.id
_entity.type
_entity.pdbx_description
1 polymer ?
#
loop_
_entity_poly.entity_id
_entity_poly.type
_entity_poly.pdbx_seq_one_letter_code
_entity_poly.pdbx_strand_id
1 'polypeptide(L)'
;MIFARKRENVRLKAPEQGHLSDAAAKKRSAACPSPESPVMHLMYTLDTDGNRVYTLKKVTDEGKLTKSAHPARFSPDDKFSRHRVTIKKRYGVLLTQLPAKPV
;
A
#
# COMPACT_ATOMS: atom_id res chain seq x y z
N MET A 1 12.84 -60.81 12.96
CA MET A 1 11.48 -60.34 13.29
C MET A 1 11.13 -59.18 12.39
N ILE A 2 9.90 -59.12 11.88
CA ILE A 2 9.43 -58.14 10.89
C ILE A 2 8.59 -57.10 11.64
N PHE A 3 8.81 -55.81 11.41
CA PHE A 3 7.87 -54.76 11.84
C PHE A 3 7.43 -53.91 10.65
N ALA A 4 6.12 -53.71 10.54
CA ALA A 4 5.46 -53.41 9.29
C ALA A 4 5.39 -51.91 8.97
N ARG A 5 5.65 -51.56 7.70
CA ARG A 5 5.13 -50.31 7.12
C ARG A 5 3.60 -50.36 7.10
N LYS A 6 2.94 -49.37 7.67
CA LYS A 6 1.53 -49.08 7.35
C LYS A 6 1.48 -47.83 6.46
N ARG A 7 1.27 -48.07 5.17
CA ARG A 7 0.93 -47.04 4.17
C ARG A 7 -0.59 -46.84 4.13
N GLU A 8 -1.01 -45.81 3.41
CA GLU A 8 -2.39 -45.49 3.01
C GLU A 8 -3.28 -44.96 4.15
N ASN A 9 -4.13 -43.95 3.92
CA ASN A 9 -4.95 -43.81 2.72
C ASN A 9 -4.86 -42.48 1.94
N VAL A 10 -5.09 -42.61 0.63
CA VAL A 10 -5.20 -41.53 -0.36
C VAL A 10 -6.68 -41.20 -0.58
N ARG A 11 -7.03 -39.92 -0.79
CA ARG A 11 -8.28 -39.57 -1.47
C ARG A 11 -8.12 -38.40 -2.43
N LEU A 12 -7.74 -38.71 -3.66
CA LEU A 12 -7.99 -37.85 -4.82
C LEU A 12 -9.42 -38.09 -5.33
N LYS A 13 -10.12 -37.04 -5.79
CA LYS A 13 -10.38 -36.75 -7.22
C LYS A 13 -11.61 -35.83 -7.39
N ALA A 14 -11.53 -34.87 -8.32
CA ALA A 14 -12.69 -34.19 -8.90
C ALA A 14 -13.44 -35.14 -9.87
N PRO A 15 -14.67 -34.80 -10.30
CA PRO A 15 -14.84 -33.94 -11.49
C PRO A 15 -16.05 -32.95 -11.29
N GLU A 16 -16.65 -32.24 -12.26
CA GLU A 16 -16.45 -32.14 -13.72
C GLU A 16 -16.62 -30.66 -14.19
N GLN A 17 -17.50 -30.36 -15.17
CA GLN A 17 -17.72 -29.03 -15.77
C GLN A 17 -19.22 -28.72 -16.02
N GLY A 18 -19.56 -27.43 -16.07
CA GLY A 18 -20.86 -26.92 -16.54
C GLY A 18 -20.68 -25.53 -17.17
N HIS A 19 -21.16 -25.34 -18.40
CA HIS A 19 -20.87 -24.17 -19.25
C HIS A 19 -22.05 -23.19 -19.37
N LEU A 20 -21.74 -21.88 -19.31
CA LEU A 20 -22.41 -20.77 -20.04
C LEU A 20 -23.88 -20.45 -19.65
N SER A 21 -24.40 -19.20 -19.73
CA SER A 21 -23.89 -17.92 -20.25
C SER A 21 -24.46 -16.68 -19.51
N ASP A 22 -23.95 -15.50 -19.90
CA ASP A 22 -24.59 -14.16 -19.91
C ASP A 22 -25.05 -13.45 -18.61
N ALA A 23 -24.21 -12.49 -18.16
CA ALA A 23 -24.64 -11.10 -17.93
C ALA A 23 -23.44 -10.13 -17.86
N ALA A 24 -23.51 -9.01 -18.57
CA ALA A 24 -22.41 -8.05 -18.71
C ALA A 24 -22.19 -7.17 -17.45
N ALA A 25 -20.93 -7.05 -17.00
CA ALA A 25 -20.52 -5.99 -16.06
C ALA A 25 -19.08 -5.49 -16.27
N LYS A 26 -18.97 -4.46 -17.11
CA LYS A 26 -17.93 -3.39 -17.11
C LYS A 26 -16.44 -3.80 -17.05
N LYS A 27 -15.76 -3.62 -18.18
CA LYS A 27 -14.28 -3.48 -18.29
C LYS A 27 -13.71 -2.62 -17.15
N ARG A 28 -12.80 -3.19 -16.36
CA ARG A 28 -11.67 -2.47 -15.77
C ARG A 28 -10.39 -3.16 -16.22
N SER A 29 -9.70 -2.52 -17.16
CA SER A 29 -8.44 -3.00 -17.70
C SER A 29 -7.43 -3.21 -16.58
N ALA A 30 -6.97 -4.44 -16.40
CA ALA A 30 -5.71 -4.75 -15.73
C ALA A 30 -4.56 -4.27 -16.62
N ALA A 31 -4.41 -2.95 -16.71
CA ALA A 31 -3.22 -2.34 -17.29
C ALA A 31 -2.09 -2.54 -16.29
N CYS A 32 -1.20 -3.48 -16.58
CA CYS A 32 0.09 -3.54 -15.91
C CYS A 32 0.75 -2.16 -16.01
N PRO A 33 1.22 -1.56 -14.90
CA PRO A 33 2.01 -0.34 -15.00
C PRO A 33 3.26 -0.64 -15.84
N SER A 34 3.52 0.18 -16.85
CA SER A 34 4.71 0.05 -17.69
C SER A 34 5.99 0.19 -16.84
N PRO A 35 7.05 -0.57 -17.14
CA PRO A 35 8.22 -0.68 -16.26
C PRO A 35 9.14 0.56 -16.23
N GLU A 36 8.76 1.66 -16.87
CA GLU A 36 9.63 2.81 -17.16
C GLU A 36 9.17 4.09 -16.47
N SER A 37 8.97 4.00 -15.16
CA SER A 37 9.01 5.17 -14.29
C SER A 37 9.79 4.83 -13.02
N PRO A 38 10.55 5.78 -12.43
CA PRO A 38 11.18 5.58 -11.13
C PRO A 38 10.09 5.60 -10.05
N VAL A 39 9.36 4.49 -9.92
CA VAL A 39 8.21 4.38 -9.02
C VAL A 39 8.70 4.25 -7.59
N MET A 40 8.23 5.17 -6.76
CA MET A 40 8.44 5.19 -5.32
C MET A 40 7.66 4.04 -4.63
N HIS A 41 8.17 2.82 -4.75
CA HIS A 41 7.57 1.59 -4.24
C HIS A 41 7.65 1.43 -2.71
N LEU A 42 8.58 2.11 -2.04
CA LEU A 42 8.78 1.95 -0.61
C LEU A 42 7.65 2.65 0.15
N MET A 43 6.94 1.86 0.95
CA MET A 43 5.88 2.33 1.84
C MET A 43 6.32 2.17 3.31
N TYR A 44 5.64 2.84 4.23
CA TYR A 44 5.85 2.68 5.66
C TYR A 44 4.56 2.79 6.47
N THR A 45 4.58 2.21 7.67
CA THR A 45 3.70 2.51 8.79
C THR A 45 4.48 3.17 9.94
N LEU A 46 3.76 3.81 10.84
CA LEU A 46 4.31 4.29 12.12
C LEU A 46 3.95 3.27 13.21
N ASP A 47 4.95 2.91 14.00
CA ASP A 47 4.79 2.06 15.19
C ASP A 47 4.35 2.88 16.42
N THR A 48 4.07 2.22 17.55
CA THR A 48 3.74 2.89 18.83
C THR A 48 4.81 3.89 19.25
N ASP A 49 6.06 3.55 18.98
CA ASP A 49 7.25 4.33 19.36
C ASP A 49 7.59 5.42 18.33
N GLY A 50 6.75 5.61 17.31
CA GLY A 50 6.94 6.58 16.23
C GLY A 50 7.98 6.16 15.16
N ASN A 51 8.58 4.99 15.31
CA ASN A 51 9.51 4.41 14.34
C ASN A 51 8.80 4.05 13.01
N ARG A 52 9.55 4.11 11.90
CA ARG A 52 9.02 3.78 10.57
C ARG A 52 9.31 2.32 10.23
N VAL A 53 8.27 1.51 10.11
CA VAL A 53 8.37 0.12 9.62
C VAL A 53 8.13 0.13 8.12
N TYR A 54 9.11 -0.31 7.33
CA TYR A 54 9.05 -0.27 5.87
C TYR A 54 8.43 -1.53 5.27
N THR A 55 7.70 -1.36 4.17
CA THR A 55 7.05 -2.46 3.44
C THR A 55 6.84 -2.10 1.97
N LEU A 56 6.67 -3.11 1.12
CA LEU A 56 6.27 -2.97 -0.28
C LEU A 56 4.75 -3.17 -0.47
N LYS A 57 4.03 -3.66 0.56
CA LYS A 57 2.58 -3.83 0.52
C LYS A 57 1.87 -2.47 0.68
N LYS A 58 0.74 -2.30 -0.02
CA LYS A 58 -0.15 -1.11 0.12
C LYS A 58 -1.06 -1.16 1.36
N VAL A 59 -1.25 -2.36 1.91
CA VAL A 59 -2.05 -2.64 3.10
C VAL A 59 -1.24 -3.59 3.95
N THR A 60 -1.10 -3.32 5.24
CA THR A 60 -0.47 -4.27 6.18
C THR A 60 -1.42 -5.41 6.50
N ASP A 61 -0.91 -6.49 7.08
CA ASP A 61 -1.74 -7.64 7.47
C ASP A 61 -2.74 -7.28 8.60
N GLU A 62 -2.49 -6.19 9.34
CA GLU A 62 -3.43 -5.54 10.29
C GLU A 62 -4.51 -4.64 9.64
N GLY A 63 -4.58 -4.58 8.30
CA GLY A 63 -5.52 -3.72 7.57
C GLY A 63 -5.18 -2.22 7.52
N LYS A 64 -4.13 -1.75 8.21
CA LYS A 64 -3.66 -0.35 8.14
C LYS A 64 -3.15 -0.01 6.73
N LEU A 65 -3.55 1.17 6.24
CA LEU A 65 -3.07 1.71 4.96
C LEU A 65 -1.65 2.26 5.09
N THR A 66 -0.76 1.85 4.18
CA THR A 66 0.64 2.26 4.19
C THR A 66 0.84 3.60 3.47
N LYS A 67 1.82 4.40 3.90
CA LYS A 67 2.15 5.71 3.33
C LYS A 67 3.42 5.62 2.49
N SER A 68 3.55 6.40 1.43
CA SER A 68 4.81 6.46 0.66
C SER A 68 5.96 6.98 1.53
N ALA A 69 7.06 6.23 1.62
CA ALA A 69 8.25 6.63 2.38
C ALA A 69 8.94 7.88 1.80
N HIS A 70 8.66 8.17 0.52
CA HIS A 70 9.29 9.21 -0.26
C HIS A 70 8.51 10.54 -0.16
N PRO A 71 9.20 11.69 -0.09
CA PRO A 71 8.56 13.00 -0.03
C PRO A 71 7.88 13.37 -1.35
N ALA A 72 6.86 14.24 -1.27
CA ALA A 72 6.25 14.80 -2.46
C ALA A 72 7.26 15.62 -3.27
N ARG A 73 7.25 15.45 -4.60
CA ARG A 73 8.17 16.16 -5.51
C ARG A 73 8.00 17.68 -5.35
N PHE A 74 9.11 18.38 -5.13
CA PHE A 74 9.14 19.84 -5.19
C PHE A 74 9.09 20.30 -6.65
N SER A 75 8.26 21.30 -6.92
CA SER A 75 8.10 21.96 -8.22
C SER A 75 8.22 23.47 -7.97
N PRO A 76 9.20 24.17 -8.57
CA PRO A 76 9.29 25.64 -8.45
C PRO A 76 8.04 26.36 -8.98
N ASP A 77 7.37 25.79 -9.97
CA ASP A 77 6.15 26.26 -10.64
C ASP A 77 4.84 25.82 -9.96
N ASP A 78 4.89 25.34 -8.71
CA ASP A 78 3.72 24.84 -7.98
C ASP A 78 2.62 25.90 -7.76
N LYS A 79 1.62 25.89 -8.64
CA LYS A 79 0.40 26.73 -8.60
C LYS A 79 -0.39 26.62 -7.28
N PHE A 80 -0.25 25.52 -6.53
CA PHE A 80 -0.97 25.29 -5.27
C PHE A 80 -0.17 25.69 -4.02
N SER A 81 1.03 26.25 -4.19
CA SER A 81 1.88 26.81 -3.13
C SER A 81 1.13 27.77 -2.19
N ARG A 82 0.43 28.78 -2.74
CA ARG A 82 -0.40 29.73 -1.95
C ARG A 82 -1.47 29.01 -1.13
N HIS A 83 -2.16 28.03 -1.72
CA HIS A 83 -3.22 27.26 -1.06
C HIS A 83 -2.66 26.44 0.11
N ARG A 84 -1.51 25.77 -0.07
CA ARG A 84 -0.81 25.03 0.99
C ARG A 84 -0.45 25.91 2.17
N VAL A 85 0.03 27.14 1.94
CA VAL A 85 0.35 28.10 3.00
C VAL A 85 -0.91 28.56 3.74
N THR A 86 -1.99 28.91 3.03
CA THR A 86 -3.27 29.31 3.65
C THR A 86 -3.85 28.19 4.53
N ILE A 87 -3.79 26.93 4.07
CA ILE A 87 -4.24 25.78 4.86
C ILE A 87 -3.42 25.63 6.14
N LYS A 88 -2.08 25.68 6.05
CA LYS A 88 -1.20 25.61 7.24
C LYS A 88 -1.47 26.75 8.24
N LYS A 89 -1.69 27.98 7.75
CA LYS A 89 -2.04 29.14 8.58
C LYS A 89 -3.36 28.98 9.34
N ARG A 90 -4.41 28.44 8.69
CA ARG A 90 -5.73 28.22 9.32
C ARG A 90 -5.68 27.21 10.46
N TYR A 91 -4.83 26.19 10.36
CA TYR A 91 -4.68 25.16 11.39
C TYR A 91 -3.56 25.43 12.40
N GLY A 92 -2.91 26.61 12.36
CA GLY A 92 -1.80 26.94 13.27
C GLY A 92 -0.52 26.11 13.08
N VAL A 93 -0.42 25.31 12.01
CA VAL A 93 0.70 24.37 11.75
C VAL A 93 1.81 25.03 10.92
N LEU A 94 1.89 26.36 10.92
CA LEU A 94 2.98 27.08 10.28
C LEU A 94 4.14 27.21 11.25
N LEU A 95 5.36 26.84 10.83
CA LEU A 95 6.55 26.86 11.69
C LEU A 95 6.85 28.25 12.29
N THR A 96 6.42 29.34 11.64
CA THR A 96 6.57 30.71 12.14
C THR A 96 5.54 31.11 13.20
N GLN A 97 4.56 30.26 13.50
CA GLN A 97 3.53 30.47 14.54
C GLN A 97 3.81 29.64 15.79
N LEU A 98 4.65 28.61 15.69
CA LEU A 98 5.07 27.80 16.82
C LEU A 98 6.22 28.49 17.56
N PRO A 99 6.35 28.31 18.89
CA PRO A 99 7.52 28.79 19.61
C PRO A 99 8.79 28.16 19.01
N ALA A 100 9.87 28.94 18.93
CA ALA A 100 11.15 28.43 18.48
C ALA A 100 11.53 27.21 19.31
N LYS A 101 11.81 26.09 18.64
CA LYS A 101 12.26 24.88 19.34
C LYS A 101 13.57 25.24 20.07
N PRO A 102 13.70 24.98 21.39
CA PRO A 102 14.97 25.17 22.07
C PRO A 102 16.04 24.32 21.36
N VAL A 103 17.19 24.94 21.13
CA VAL A 103 18.36 24.36 20.49
C VAL A 103 19.11 23.43 21.43
#